data_AF-B0T8P6-F1
#
_entry.id   AF-B0T8P6-F1
#
_cell.length_a   1.000
_cell.length_b   1.000
_cell.length_c   1.000
_cell.angle_alpha   90.00
_cell.angle_beta   90.00
_cell.angle_gamma   90.00
#
_symmetry.space_group_name_H-M   'P 1'
#
loop_
_entity.id
_entity.type
_entity.pdbx_description
1 polymer ?
#
loop_
_entity_poly.entity_id
_entity_poly.type
_entity_poly.pdbx_seq_one_letter_code
_entity_poly.pdbx_strand_id
1 'polypeptide(L)' 'MTNDSRTNNIRELDRATLRVPSKTLAAIDKARAARPGVVSRNTWLTEAIAEKLAREHDASAPIGGQLRHA' A
#
# COMPACT_ATOMS: atom_id res chain seq x y z
N MET A 1 -10.42 -41.27 8.19
CA MET A 1 -11.28 -40.07 8.41
C MET A 1 -10.80 -39.48 9.72
N THR A 2 -10.14 -38.31 9.83
CA THR A 2 -10.20 -37.04 9.09
C THR A 2 -8.81 -36.39 9.08
N ASN A 3 -8.28 -36.03 7.91
CA ASN A 3 -7.09 -35.17 7.82
C ASN A 3 -7.53 -33.73 8.14
N ASP A 4 -7.12 -33.21 9.30
CA ASP A 4 -7.24 -31.79 9.63
C ASP A 4 -6.13 -31.04 8.88
N SER A 5 -6.30 -30.91 7.57
CA SER A 5 -5.44 -30.08 6.72
C SER A 5 -5.83 -28.61 6.90
N ARG A 6 -5.50 -28.02 8.06
CA ARG A 6 -5.32 -26.56 8.12
C ARG A 6 -4.02 -26.23 7.40
N THR A 7 -4.11 -26.16 6.07
CA THR A 7 -3.09 -25.56 5.21
C THR A 7 -2.90 -24.13 5.70
N ASN A 8 -1.81 -23.91 6.45
CA ASN A 8 -1.43 -22.61 6.98
C ASN A 8 -0.88 -21.74 5.84
N ASN A 9 -1.74 -21.35 4.91
CA ASN A 9 -1.43 -20.52 3.75
C ASN A 9 -1.60 -19.02 4.09
N ILE A 10 -1.25 -18.62 5.33
CA ILE A 10 -1.50 -17.29 5.90
C ILE A 10 -0.18 -16.48 5.97
N ARG A 11 0.70 -16.57 4.97
CA ARG A 11 2.00 -15.85 4.99
C ARG A 11 2.40 -15.23 3.66
N GLU A 12 1.50 -14.52 2.99
CA GLU A 12 1.87 -13.55 1.95
C GLU A 12 1.65 -12.08 2.38
N LEU A 13 0.96 -11.86 3.50
CA LEU A 13 0.64 -10.51 3.99
C LEU A 13 1.09 -10.36 5.44
N ASP A 14 1.90 -9.34 5.70
CA ASP A 14 2.30 -8.96 7.05
C ASP A 14 1.24 -8.08 7.73
N ARG A 15 1.04 -8.29 9.03
CA ARG A 15 0.13 -7.49 9.85
C ARG A 15 0.88 -6.35 10.52
N ALA A 16 0.41 -5.12 10.32
CA ALA A 16 0.88 -3.94 11.04
C ALA A 16 -0.26 -3.31 11.87
N THR A 17 0.09 -2.75 13.03
CA THR A 17 -0.84 -1.92 13.84
C THR A 17 -0.42 -0.46 13.72
N LEU A 18 -1.34 0.40 13.28
CA LEU A 18 -1.07 1.83 13.07
C LEU A 18 -1.85 2.68 14.09
N ARG A 19 -1.16 3.56 14.81
CA ARG A 19 -1.76 4.57 15.70
C ARG A 19 -1.60 5.93 15.05
N VAL A 20 -2.71 6.59 14.75
CA VAL A 20 -2.75 7.94 14.16
C VAL A 20 -3.85 8.76 14.82
N PRO A 21 -3.78 10.10 14.77
CA PRO A 21 -4.85 10.96 15.27
C PRO A 21 -6.20 10.65 14.59
N SER A 22 -7.29 10.79 15.33
CA SER A 22 -8.65 10.55 14.80
C SER A 22 -8.97 11.43 13.58
N LYS A 23 -8.45 12.65 13.56
CA LYS A 23 -8.57 13.57 12.40
C LYS A 23 -7.96 12.98 11.12
N THR A 24 -6.89 12.21 11.24
CA THR A 24 -6.22 11.55 10.11
C THR A 24 -7.06 10.39 9.59
N LEU A 25 -7.65 9.58 10.48
CA LEU A 25 -8.58 8.53 10.07
C LEU A 25 -9.82 9.10 9.37
N ALA A 26 -10.37 10.20 9.87
CA ALA A 26 -11.49 10.88 9.22
C ALA A 26 -11.13 11.40 7.82
N ALA A 27 -9.92 11.94 7.65
CA ALA A 27 -9.43 12.38 6.35
C ALA A 27 -9.28 11.19 5.37
N ILE A 28 -8.78 10.04 5.83
CA ILE A 28 -8.68 8.81 5.04
C ILE A 28 -10.07 8.33 4.62
N ASP A 29 -11.02 8.25 5.56
CA ASP A 29 -12.38 7.79 5.26
C ASP A 29 -13.09 8.72 4.25
N LYS A 30 -12.86 10.04 4.34
CA LYS A 30 -13.37 11.03 3.37
C LYS A 30 -12.75 10.86 1.98
N ALA A 31 -11.42 10.71 1.90
CA ALA A 31 -10.71 10.53 0.63
C ALA A 31 -11.13 9.22 -0.07
N ARG A 32 -11.31 8.16 0.73
CA ARG A 32 -11.82 6.86 0.25
C ARG A 32 -13.24 6.97 -0.29
N ALA A 33 -14.14 7.70 0.37
CA ALA A 33 -15.53 7.88 -0.05
C ALA A 33 -15.67 8.66 -1.38
N ALA A 34 -14.66 9.44 -1.77
CA ALA A 34 -14.66 10.15 -3.04
C ALA A 34 -14.37 9.23 -4.25
N ARG A 35 -13.88 7.99 -4.03
CA ARG A 35 -13.64 7.05 -5.12
C ARG A 35 -14.92 6.30 -5.50
N PRO A 36 -15.17 6.08 -6.81
CA PRO A 36 -16.23 5.19 -7.26
C PRO A 36 -15.98 3.75 -6.78
N GLY A 37 -17.00 3.15 -6.16
CA GLY A 37 -16.94 1.78 -5.63
C GLY A 37 -16.60 1.70 -4.14
N VAL A 38 -16.88 0.53 -3.55
CA VAL A 38 -16.65 0.28 -2.12
C VAL A 38 -15.25 -0.28 -1.93
N VAL A 39 -14.29 0.61 -1.66
CA VAL A 39 -12.91 0.22 -1.32
C VAL A 39 -12.78 0.11 0.20
N SER A 40 -12.17 -0.97 0.71
CA SER A 40 -11.92 -1.11 2.16
C SER A 40 -10.84 -0.12 2.62
N ARG A 41 -10.74 0.16 3.93
CA ARG A 41 -9.64 1.00 4.45
C ARG A 41 -8.27 0.39 4.18
N ASN A 42 -8.16 -0.93 4.36
CA ASN A 42 -6.90 -1.63 4.16
C ASN A 42 -6.48 -1.55 2.70
N THR A 43 -7.41 -1.78 1.77
CA THR A 43 -7.15 -1.65 0.32
C THR A 43 -6.70 -0.24 -0.02
N TRP A 44 -7.41 0.79 0.45
CA TRP A 44 -7.04 2.18 0.20
C TRP A 44 -5.66 2.53 0.77
N LEU A 45 -5.35 2.06 1.98
CA LEU A 45 -4.04 2.28 2.62
C LEU A 45 -2.91 1.57 1.86
N THR A 46 -3.11 0.31 1.48
CA THR A 46 -2.11 -0.46 0.73
C THR A 46 -1.81 0.20 -0.61
N GLU A 47 -2.83 0.64 -1.34
CA GLU A 47 -2.65 1.35 -2.61
C GLU A 47 -1.94 2.69 -2.43
N ALA A 48 -2.32 3.49 -1.42
CA ALA A 48 -1.67 4.78 -1.15
C ALA A 48 -0.20 4.61 -0.75
N ILE A 49 0.13 3.57 0.03
CA ILE A 49 1.52 3.24 0.40
C ILE A 49 2.30 2.80 -0.84
N ALA A 50 1.74 1.92 -1.67
CA ALA A 50 2.39 1.47 -2.90
C ALA A 50 2.67 2.63 -3.86
N GLU A 51 1.70 3.54 -4.06
CA GLU A 51 1.87 4.74 -4.87
C GLU A 51 2.97 5.65 -4.32
N LYS A 52 3.00 5.85 -3.00
CA LYS A 52 4.01 6.68 -2.34
C LYS A 52 5.41 6.10 -2.52
N LEU A 53 5.57 4.78 -2.32
CA LEU A 53 6.85 4.09 -2.49
C LEU A 53 7.33 4.11 -3.95
N ALA A 54 6.42 3.88 -4.91
CA ALA A 54 6.76 3.99 -6.33
C ALA A 54 7.23 5.41 -6.70
N ARG A 55 6.51 6.44 -6.22
CA ARG A 55 6.87 7.85 -6.44
C ARG A 55 8.24 8.19 -5.85
N GLU A 56 8.56 7.68 -4.67
CA GLU A 56 9.87 7.91 -4.03
C GLU A 56 11.00 7.16 -4.74
N HIS A 57 10.74 5.93 -5.18
CA HIS A 57 11.68 5.17 -6.01
C HIS A 57 12.01 5.93 -7.30
N ASP A 58 11.00 6.44 -8.00
CA ASP A 58 11.18 7.18 -9.24
C ASP A 58 11.80 8.57 -9.02
N ALA A 59 11.53 9.22 -7.89
CA ALA A 59 12.16 10.49 -7.52
C ALA A 59 13.62 10.32 -7.05
N SER A 60 13.98 9.14 -6.55
CA SER A 60 15.35 8.79 -6.12
C SER A 60 16.18 8.17 -7.24
N ALA A 61 15.58 7.82 -8.39
CA ALA A 61 16.33 7.45 -9.57
C ALA A 61 17.16 8.68 -10.00
N PRO A 62 18.50 8.59 -10.03
CA PRO A 62 19.29 9.70 -10.52
C PRO A 62 18.82 9.97 -11.94
N ILE A 63 18.52 11.24 -12.22
CA ILE A 63 18.40 11.77 -13.57
C ILE A 63 19.82 11.68 -14.16
N GLY A 64 20.24 10.47 -14.48
CA GLY A 64 21.55 10.10 -14.97
C GLY A 64 21.59 10.43 -16.45
N GLY A 65 22.09 11.62 -16.71
CA GLY A 65 22.27 12.18 -18.04
C GLY A 65 22.85 11.16 -19.02
N GLN A 66 22.09 10.91 -20.06
CA GLN A 66 22.55 10.31 -21.29
C GLN A 66 23.54 11.26 -21.97
N LEU A 67 24.80 11.22 -21.55
CA LEU A 67 25.92 11.70 -22.36
C LEU A 67 26.53 10.49 -23.06
N ARG A 68 26.02 10.26 -24.27
CA ARG A 68 26.68 9.43 -25.29
C ARG A 68 27.96 10.17 -25.69
N HIS A 69 29.14 9.69 -25.34
CA HIS A 69 30.39 9.97 -26.06
C HIS A 69 31.50 9.03 -25.58
N ALA A 70 31.84 8.05 -26.42
CA ALA A 70 33.20 7.66 -26.79
C ALA A 70 33.10 6.68 -27.97
#